data_AF-E8UXH7-F1
#
_entry.id   AF-E8UXH7-F1
#
_cell.length_a   1.000
_cell.length_b   1.000
_cell.length_c   1.000
_cell.angle_alpha   90.00
_cell.angle_beta   90.00
_cell.angle_gamma   90.00
#
_symmetry.space_group_name_H-M   'P 1'
#
loop_
_entity.id
_entity.type
_entity.pdbx_description
1 polymer ?
#
loop_
_entity_poly.entity_id
_entity_poly.type
_entity_poly.pdbx_seq_one_letter_code
_entity_poly.pdbx_strand_id
1 'polypeptide(L)'
;MYEQAVIPVENAQQFGAVKQAVDAAFSSSKVDDFLRALKSAKLRIRDFEDVLKAGKLGSTTGSDYARLGNGDQGMIRELYLSLLEKVDPELRRKYLKVYAYY
;
A
#
# COMPACT_ATOMS: atom_id res chain seq x y z
N MET A 1 -7.68 26.30 -16.63
CA MET A 1 -6.71 25.40 -15.96
C MET A 1 -7.20 25.23 -14.53
N TYR A 2 -7.59 24.03 -14.12
CA TYR A 2 -7.79 23.74 -12.70
C TYR A 2 -6.41 23.46 -12.12
N GLU A 3 -5.86 24.42 -11.40
CA GLU A 3 -4.68 24.20 -10.56
C GLU A 3 -5.11 23.23 -9.45
N GLN A 4 -4.60 22.00 -9.49
CA GLN A 4 -4.72 21.11 -8.35
C GLN A 4 -4.01 21.81 -7.18
N ALA A 5 -4.79 22.22 -6.18
CA ALA A 5 -4.22 22.75 -4.95
C ALA A 5 -3.25 21.70 -4.40
N VAL A 6 -1.98 22.08 -4.26
CA VAL A 6 -1.00 21.27 -3.52
C VAL A 6 -1.47 21.25 -2.09
N ILE A 7 -2.18 20.19 -1.69
CA ILE A 7 -2.58 19.99 -0.30
C ILE A 7 -1.27 19.80 0.47
N PRO A 8 -0.91 20.72 1.38
CA PRO A 8 0.31 20.56 2.16
C PRO A 8 0.13 19.34 3.05
N VAL A 9 1.09 18.41 3.01
CA VAL A 9 1.12 17.25 3.88
C VAL A 9 1.22 17.75 5.32
N GLU A 10 0.19 17.51 6.12
CA GLU A 10 0.10 18.04 7.48
C GLU A 10 1.15 17.40 8.39
N ASN A 11 1.47 16.12 8.11
CA ASN A 11 2.45 15.37 8.86
C ASN A 11 3.50 14.69 7.96
N ALA A 12 4.43 15.51 7.45
CA ALA A 12 5.42 15.10 6.45
C ALA A 12 6.30 13.90 6.87
N GLN A 13 6.63 13.78 8.16
CA GLN A 13 7.46 12.69 8.66
C GLN A 13 6.71 11.36 8.62
N GLN A 14 5.50 11.30 9.19
CA GLN A 14 4.68 10.09 9.23
C GLN A 14 4.24 9.71 7.81
N PHE A 15 3.88 10.70 7.00
CA PHE A 15 3.52 10.47 5.60
C PHE A 15 4.69 9.85 4.82
N GLY A 16 5.89 10.42 4.97
CA GLY A 16 7.11 9.90 4.35
C GLY A 16 7.42 8.46 4.78
N ALA A 17 7.28 8.15 6.06
CA ALA A 17 7.50 6.81 6.59
C ALA A 17 6.52 5.78 6.00
N VAL A 18 5.22 6.11 5.96
CA VAL A 18 4.20 5.22 5.38
C VAL A 18 4.39 5.08 3.88
N LYS A 19 4.67 6.18 3.17
CA LYS A 19 4.98 6.17 1.75
C LYS A 19 6.15 5.25 1.44
N GLN A 20 7.25 5.38 2.19
CA GLN A 20 8.44 4.55 2.01
C GLN A 20 8.15 3.07 2.27
N ALA A 21 7.35 2.75 3.28
CA ALA A 21 6.92 1.38 3.57
C ALA A 21 6.12 0.77 2.39
N VAL A 22 5.20 1.54 1.82
CA VAL A 22 4.42 1.15 0.63
C VAL A 22 5.35 0.96 -0.59
N ASP A 23 6.18 1.95 -0.91
CA ASP A 23 7.13 1.87 -2.04
C ASP A 23 8.07 0.66 -1.89
N ALA A 24 8.56 0.40 -0.68
CA ALA A 24 9.43 -0.73 -0.40
C ALA A 24 8.72 -2.08 -0.62
N ALA A 25 7.46 -2.22 -0.22
CA ALA A 25 6.68 -3.44 -0.43
C ALA A 25 6.47 -3.78 -1.91
N PHE A 26 6.34 -2.76 -2.77
CA PHE A 26 6.18 -2.91 -4.22
C PHE A 26 7.49 -2.85 -5.02
N SER A 27 8.63 -2.68 -4.36
CA SER A 27 9.93 -2.74 -5.03
C SER A 27 10.15 -4.11 -5.69
N SER A 28 10.88 -4.14 -6.80
CA SER A 28 11.14 -5.37 -7.58
C SER A 28 11.79 -6.48 -6.75
N SER A 29 12.55 -6.13 -5.72
CA SER A 29 13.21 -7.08 -4.82
C SER A 29 12.30 -7.63 -3.70
N LYS A 30 11.15 -7.01 -3.41
CA LYS A 30 10.28 -7.38 -2.28
C LYS A 30 8.85 -7.77 -2.65
N VAL A 31 8.38 -7.40 -3.84
CA VAL A 31 6.98 -7.57 -4.24
C VAL A 31 6.53 -9.05 -4.26
N ASP A 32 7.40 -9.99 -4.64
CA ASP A 32 7.06 -11.43 -4.60
C ASP A 32 6.85 -11.92 -3.16
N ASP A 33 7.77 -11.56 -2.25
CA ASP A 33 7.67 -11.92 -0.83
C ASP A 33 6.49 -11.26 -0.14
N PHE A 34 6.19 -10.00 -0.49
CA PHE A 34 5.01 -9.30 -0.02
C PHE A 34 3.73 -10.04 -0.45
N LEU A 35 3.59 -10.37 -1.74
CA LEU A 35 2.44 -11.12 -2.26
C LEU A 35 2.32 -12.51 -1.63
N ARG A 36 3.45 -13.19 -1.40
CA ARG A 36 3.49 -14.47 -0.68
C ARG A 36 2.98 -14.32 0.75
N ALA A 37 3.41 -13.28 1.46
CA ALA A 37 2.96 -13.03 2.83
C ALA A 37 1.45 -12.76 2.90
N LEU A 38 0.89 -12.02 1.93
CA LEU A 38 -0.56 -11.81 1.82
C LEU A 38 -1.32 -13.11 1.54
N LYS A 39 -0.81 -13.93 0.62
CA LYS A 39 -1.38 -15.26 0.32
C LYS A 39 -1.44 -16.14 1.57
N SER A 40 -0.34 -16.23 2.33
CA SER A 40 -0.27 -17.01 3.56
C SER A 40 -1.22 -16.49 4.64
N ALA A 41 -1.41 -15.17 4.71
CA ALA A 41 -2.35 -14.53 5.62
C ALA A 41 -3.81 -14.54 5.12
N LYS A 42 -4.07 -15.09 3.92
CA LYS A 42 -5.38 -15.08 3.25
C LYS A 42 -5.96 -13.67 3.07
N LEU A 43 -5.09 -12.68 2.90
CA LEU A 43 -5.47 -11.28 2.66
C LEU A 43 -5.58 -11.01 1.16
N ARG A 44 -6.56 -10.19 0.78
CA ARG A 44 -6.61 -9.64 -0.57
C ARG A 44 -5.75 -8.39 -0.62
N ILE A 45 -4.94 -8.26 -1.65
CA ILE A 45 -4.04 -7.11 -1.78
C ILE A 45 -4.80 -5.79 -2.02
N ARG A 46 -6.03 -5.84 -2.53
CA ARG A 46 -6.89 -4.65 -2.72
C ARG A 46 -7.45 -4.09 -1.41
N ASP A 47 -7.54 -4.91 -0.37
CA ASP A 47 -8.09 -4.52 0.93
C ASP A 47 -6.98 -3.85 1.76
N PHE A 48 -6.59 -2.65 1.34
CA PHE A 48 -5.47 -1.89 1.90
C PHE A 48 -5.49 -1.81 3.43
N GLU A 49 -6.66 -1.52 4.00
CA GLU A 49 -6.83 -1.41 5.46
C GLU A 49 -6.52 -2.73 6.19
N ASP A 50 -6.90 -3.87 5.61
CA ASP A 50 -6.65 -5.18 6.22
C ASP A 50 -5.19 -5.59 6.08
N VAL A 51 -4.56 -5.25 4.95
CA VAL A 51 -3.11 -5.40 4.74
C VAL A 51 -2.32 -4.58 5.77
N LEU A 52 -2.76 -3.35 6.02
CA LEU A 52 -2.16 -2.43 6.98
C LEU A 52 -2.33 -2.92 8.41
N LYS A 53 -3.55 -3.27 8.83
CA LYS A 53 -3.86 -3.83 10.16
C LYS A 53 -3.11 -5.12 10.44
N ALA A 54 -2.87 -5.94 9.41
CA ALA A 54 -2.11 -7.17 9.51
C ALA A 54 -0.57 -6.96 9.54
N GLY A 55 -0.11 -5.69 9.54
CA GLY A 55 1.30 -5.33 9.65
C GLY A 55 2.14 -5.71 8.42
N LYS A 56 1.51 -5.95 7.26
CA LYS A 56 2.19 -6.48 6.06
C LYS A 56 3.01 -5.44 5.32
N LEU A 57 2.79 -4.16 5.63
CA LEU A 57 3.61 -3.04 5.17
C LEU A 57 4.69 -2.64 6.19
N GLY A 58 4.74 -3.30 7.35
CA GLY A 58 5.57 -2.91 8.49
C GLY A 58 4.73 -2.85 9.76
N SER A 59 5.34 -3.17 10.89
CA SER A 59 4.64 -3.27 12.18
C SER A 59 4.16 -1.91 12.72
N THR A 60 4.86 -0.81 12.41
CA THR A 60 4.47 0.55 12.84
C THR A 60 3.63 1.29 11.81
N THR A 61 3.64 0.84 10.54
CA THR A 61 3.03 1.54 9.41
C THR A 61 1.53 1.80 9.62
N GLY A 62 0.81 0.87 10.24
CA GLY A 62 -0.61 1.07 10.54
C GLY A 62 -0.86 2.20 11.55
N SER A 63 -0.03 2.28 12.59
CA SER A 63 -0.12 3.37 13.58
C SER A 63 0.31 4.71 12.98
N ASP A 64 1.31 4.72 12.12
CA ASP A 64 1.76 5.95 11.45
C ASP A 64 0.72 6.46 10.44
N TYR A 65 0.06 5.55 9.70
CA TYR A 65 -1.05 5.89 8.81
C TYR A 65 -2.27 6.43 9.57
N ALA A 66 -2.62 5.83 10.71
CA ALA A 66 -3.75 6.28 11.52
C ALA A 66 -3.57 7.69 12.12
N ARG A 67 -2.33 8.20 12.18
CA ARG A 67 -2.01 9.57 12.63
C ARG A 67 -2.06 10.61 11.52
N LEU A 68 -2.21 10.19 10.27
CA LEU A 68 -2.34 11.09 9.14
C LEU A 68 -3.74 11.70 9.08
N GLY A 69 -3.84 12.94 8.58
CA GLY A 69 -5.12 13.54 8.23
C GLY A 69 -5.78 12.78 7.07
N ASN A 70 -7.10 12.92 6.92
CA ASN A 70 -7.88 12.18 5.91
C ASN A 70 -7.36 12.39 4.47
N GLY A 71 -6.85 13.59 4.15
CA GLY A 71 -6.26 13.89 2.84
C GLY A 71 -4.99 13.07 2.59
N ASP A 72 -4.05 13.11 3.53
CA ASP A 72 -2.79 12.34 3.51
C ASP A 72 -3.06 10.82 3.46
N GLN A 73 -4.05 10.34 4.22
CA GLN A 73 -4.52 8.95 4.17
C GLN A 73 -5.02 8.56 2.78
N GLY A 74 -5.80 9.44 2.14
CA GLY A 74 -6.27 9.26 0.77
C GLY A 74 -5.12 9.15 -0.23
N MET A 75 -4.15 10.05 -0.16
CA MET A 75 -2.98 10.04 -1.04
C MET A 75 -2.16 8.75 -0.94
N ILE A 76 -1.92 8.25 0.28
CA ILE A 76 -1.21 6.98 0.48
C ILE A 76 -2.01 5.80 -0.10
N ARG A 77 -3.34 5.80 0.10
CA ARG A 77 -4.21 4.74 -0.43
C ARG A 77 -4.19 4.73 -1.96
N GLU A 78 -4.26 5.90 -2.59
CA GLU A 78 -4.15 6.05 -4.04
C GLU A 78 -2.79 5.60 -4.57
N LEU A 79 -1.71 5.97 -3.89
CA LEU A 79 -0.36 5.49 -4.22
C LEU A 79 -0.29 3.96 -4.18
N TYR A 80 -0.76 3.36 -3.08
CA TYR A 80 -0.77 1.90 -2.90
C TYR A 80 -1.53 1.20 -4.04
N LEU A 81 -2.74 1.67 -4.38
CA LEU A 81 -3.54 1.10 -5.46
C LEU A 81 -2.89 1.31 -6.83
N SER A 82 -2.24 2.45 -7.05
CA SER A 82 -1.50 2.72 -8.30
C SER A 82 -0.29 1.80 -8.47
N LEU A 83 0.45 1.52 -7.39
CA LEU A 83 1.57 0.58 -7.41
C LEU A 83 1.09 -0.86 -7.59
N LEU A 84 -0.01 -1.22 -6.92
CA LEU A 84 -0.70 -2.49 -7.13
C LEU A 84 -1.03 -2.70 -8.61
N GLU A 85 -1.50 -1.65 -9.29
CA GLU A 85 -1.82 -1.63 -10.72
C GLU A 85 -0.61 -1.80 -11.65
N LYS A 86 0.61 -1.56 -11.15
CA LYS A 86 1.86 -1.70 -11.90
C LYS A 86 2.61 -3.00 -11.63
N VAL A 87 2.12 -3.85 -10.72
CA VAL A 87 2.75 -5.16 -10.46
C VAL A 87 2.78 -6.00 -11.74
N ASP A 88 3.94 -6.61 -11.98
CA ASP A 88 4.21 -7.45 -13.14
C ASP A 88 3.08 -8.50 -13.37
N PRO A 89 2.57 -8.64 -14.60
CA PRO A 89 1.51 -9.61 -14.93
C PRO A 89 1.83 -11.05 -14.54
N GLU A 90 3.10 -11.46 -14.60
CA GLU A 90 3.52 -12.82 -14.23
C GLU A 90 3.33 -13.07 -12.74
N LEU A 91 3.72 -12.10 -11.90
CA LEU A 91 3.50 -12.16 -10.46
C LEU A 91 2.01 -12.15 -10.12
N ARG A 92 1.21 -11.34 -10.83
CA ARG A 92 -0.25 -11.34 -10.67
C ARG A 92 -0.86 -12.70 -10.96
N ARG A 93 -0.46 -13.35 -12.05
CA ARG A 93 -0.92 -14.72 -12.37
C ARG A 93 -0.49 -15.72 -11.30
N LYS A 94 0.77 -15.66 -10.85
CA LYS A 94 1.31 -16.53 -9.79
C LYS A 94 0.53 -16.40 -8.48
N TYR A 95 0.12 -15.18 -8.14
CA TYR A 95 -0.61 -14.84 -6.92
C TYR A 95 -2.09 -14.51 -7.17
N LEU A 96 -2.72 -15.10 -8.19
CA LEU A 96 -4.08 -14.74 -8.61
C LEU A 96 -5.11 -14.71 -7.47
N LYS A 97 -5.02 -15.65 -6.51
CA LYS A 97 -5.90 -15.69 -5.32
C LYS A 97 -5.75 -14.48 -4.40
N VAL A 98 -4.62 -13.77 -4.42
CA VAL A 98 -4.44 -12.53 -3.67
C VAL A 98 -5.17 -11.36 -4.35
N TYR A 99 -5.34 -11.43 -5.67
CA TYR A 99 -5.97 -10.39 -6.51
C TYR A 99 -7.47 -10.61 -6.78
N ALA A 100 -7.93 -11.86 -6.82
CA ALA A 100 -9.30 -12.19 -7.21
C ALA A 100 -10.34 -11.70 -6.19
N TYR A 101 -11.49 -11.28 -6.68
CA TYR A 101 -12.76 -11.39 -5.95
C TYR A 101 -13.29 -12.78 -6.29
N TYR A 102 -13.40 -13.65 -5.28
CA TYR A 102 -13.92 -15.02 -5.31
C TYR A 102 -13.87 -15.77 -6.64
#